data_AF-M5CB43-F1
#
_entry.id   AF-M5CB43-F1
#
_cell.length_a   1.000
_cell.length_b   1.000
_cell.length_c   1.000
_cell.angle_alpha   90.00
_cell.angle_beta   90.00
_cell.angle_gamma   90.00
#
_symmetry.space_group_name_H-M   'P 1'
#
loop_
_entity.id
_entity.type
_entity.pdbx_description
1 polymer ?
#
loop_
_entity_poly.entity_id
_entity_poly.type
_entity_poly.pdbx_seq_one_letter_code
_entity_poly.pdbx_strand_id
1 'polypeptide(L)'
;MFGRRFIILNSAEAVTDLLEKRSAKYSDRSPAPMMSDPRLMGWSTNAGMIGYNDIWRHYRRLFNNWFNARTVPQFHEIQQNQARSLLRRLLTVSKEEYPFPQVRHEFFFTLASTMFQVGYGYRLKGLNDPFFENARQTIHNFTEAAMFTNFFVNIFPMMIHIPDWLPGTGWKRTGKEWRRIKEKAMDGPFEWTKAQVAAGTAEYSIVGALLQEHKLVSHLSEEERDNRLKELGLIMYSGGVDTVAKTSSRRWTHS
;
A
#
# COMPACT_ATOMS: atom_id res chain seq x y z
N MET A 1 -23.89 12.91 7.26
CA MET A 1 -25.06 13.26 6.44
C MET A 1 -26.28 12.36 6.63
N PHE A 2 -26.17 11.18 7.24
CA PHE A 2 -27.18 10.70 8.20
C PHE A 2 -26.43 10.03 9.36
N GLY A 3 -26.59 10.50 10.59
CA GLY A 3 -25.96 9.96 11.82
C GLY A 3 -24.46 10.23 12.07
N ARG A 4 -23.65 10.56 11.06
CA ARG A 4 -22.22 10.89 11.23
C ARG A 4 -21.96 12.41 11.29
N ARG A 5 -21.31 12.87 12.37
CA ARG A 5 -20.79 14.23 12.55
C ARG A 5 -19.41 14.33 11.88
N PHE A 6 -19.25 15.28 10.96
CA PHE A 6 -17.96 15.61 10.37
C PHE A 6 -17.44 16.89 11.01
N ILE A 7 -16.19 16.87 11.47
CA ILE A 7 -15.50 18.04 12.01
C ILE A 7 -14.36 18.36 11.06
N ILE A 8 -14.38 19.55 10.46
CA ILE A 8 -13.33 20.02 9.55
C ILE A 8 -12.40 20.93 10.35
N LEU A 9 -11.12 20.55 10.43
CA LEU A 9 -10.09 21.35 11.09
C LEU A 9 -9.45 22.29 10.07
N ASN A 10 -9.46 23.59 10.36
CA ASN A 10 -8.93 24.62 9.46
C ASN A 10 -7.95 25.58 10.16
N SER A 11 -7.36 25.19 11.30
CA SER A 11 -6.32 25.97 11.96
C SER A 11 -5.17 25.07 12.41
N ALA A 12 -3.95 25.59 12.34
CA ALA A 12 -2.75 24.88 12.76
C ALA A 12 -2.83 24.47 14.24
N GLU A 13 -3.36 25.36 15.08
CA GLU A 13 -3.56 25.09 16.51
C GLU A 13 -4.53 23.92 16.77
N ALA A 14 -5.67 23.87 16.06
CA ALA A 14 -6.63 22.78 16.19
C ALA A 14 -6.06 21.44 15.66
N VAL A 15 -5.25 21.50 14.61
CA VAL A 15 -4.55 20.33 14.07
C VAL A 15 -3.55 19.79 15.09
N THR A 16 -2.70 20.64 15.69
CA THR A 16 -1.74 20.22 16.72
C THR A 16 -2.44 19.68 17.97
N ASP A 17 -3.49 20.35 18.45
CA ASP A 17 -4.17 19.93 19.69
C ASP A 17 -4.90 18.59 19.51
N LEU A 18 -5.51 18.34 18.35
CA LEU A 18 -6.29 17.13 18.09
C LEU A 18 -5.45 15.98 17.50
N LEU A 19 -4.55 16.25 16.56
CA LEU A 19 -3.78 15.21 15.85
C LEU A 19 -2.43 14.88 16.50
N GLU A 20 -1.87 15.77 17.33
CA GLU A 20 -0.61 15.47 18.06
C GLU A 20 -0.89 15.21 19.54
N LYS A 21 -1.37 16.22 20.27
CA LYS A 21 -1.53 16.17 21.74
C LYS A 21 -2.61 15.19 22.19
N ARG A 22 -3.67 15.02 21.39
CA ARG A 22 -4.80 14.10 21.67
C ARG A 22 -4.94 12.99 20.63
N SER A 23 -3.85 12.69 19.91
CA SER A 23 -3.80 11.66 18.87
C SER A 23 -4.46 10.34 19.30
N ALA A 24 -4.22 9.88 20.53
CA ALA A 24 -4.82 8.66 21.08
C ALA A 24 -6.36 8.65 21.13
N LYS A 25 -7.03 9.81 21.11
CA LYS A 25 -8.50 9.94 21.12
C LYS A 25 -9.12 10.17 19.74
N TYR A 26 -8.34 10.69 18.77
CA TYR A 26 -8.86 11.16 17.48
C TYR A 26 -8.20 10.49 16.26
N SER A 27 -7.23 9.61 16.47
CA SER A 27 -6.55 8.88 15.38
C SER A 27 -7.32 7.66 14.86
N ASP A 28 -8.50 7.37 15.43
CA ASP A 28 -9.36 6.29 14.97
C ASP A 28 -9.93 6.61 13.57
N ARG A 29 -9.54 5.80 12.59
CA ARG A 29 -10.07 5.85 11.23
C ARG A 29 -11.33 4.99 11.20
N SER A 30 -12.53 5.56 11.26
CA SER A 30 -13.77 4.80 11.02
C SER A 30 -13.89 4.52 9.51
N PRO A 31 -13.44 3.35 9.03
CA PRO A 31 -13.24 3.19 7.61
C PRO A 31 -14.58 2.92 6.93
N ALA A 32 -14.66 3.25 5.65
CA ALA A 32 -15.84 3.01 4.85
C ALA A 32 -16.25 1.51 4.93
N PRO A 33 -17.53 1.17 5.16
CA PRO A 33 -18.02 -0.21 5.22
C PRO A 33 -17.59 -1.07 4.03
N MET A 34 -17.60 -0.53 2.80
CA MET A 34 -17.13 -1.22 1.59
C MET A 34 -15.70 -1.77 1.74
N MET A 35 -14.85 -0.97 2.37
CA MET A 35 -13.43 -1.24 2.56
C MET A 35 -13.18 -2.13 3.78
N SER A 36 -13.82 -1.84 4.91
CA SER A 36 -13.53 -2.49 6.20
C SER A 36 -14.25 -3.83 6.41
N ASP A 37 -15.42 -4.05 5.80
CA ASP A 37 -16.22 -5.23 6.13
C ASP A 37 -15.57 -6.55 5.65
N PRO A 38 -15.47 -7.57 6.52
CA PRO A 38 -14.88 -8.87 6.20
C PRO A 38 -15.74 -9.74 5.28
N ARG A 39 -16.90 -9.29 4.81
CA ARG A 39 -17.66 -9.92 3.70
C ARG A 39 -17.40 -9.28 2.34
N LEU A 40 -16.67 -8.15 2.31
CA LEU A 40 -16.37 -7.36 1.11
C LEU A 40 -14.86 -7.35 0.82
N MET A 41 -14.18 -6.21 0.99
CA MET A 41 -12.74 -6.11 0.77
C MET A 41 -11.92 -6.61 1.96
N GLY A 42 -12.43 -6.47 3.18
CA GLY A 42 -11.78 -6.96 4.41
C GLY A 42 -10.42 -6.32 4.66
N TRP A 43 -10.38 -5.00 4.80
CA TRP A 43 -9.17 -4.25 5.18
C TRP A 43 -9.05 -3.95 6.67
N SER A 44 -10.01 -4.40 7.49
CA SER A 44 -10.06 -4.09 8.93
C SER A 44 -8.83 -4.51 9.73
N THR A 45 -8.02 -5.46 9.24
CA THR A 45 -6.78 -5.91 9.88
C THR A 45 -5.53 -5.18 9.40
N ASN A 46 -5.62 -4.40 8.31
CA ASN A 46 -4.46 -3.80 7.68
C ASN A 46 -3.86 -2.66 8.51
N ALA A 47 -2.53 -2.61 8.63
CA ALA A 47 -1.82 -1.62 9.44
C ALA A 47 -2.13 -0.14 9.16
N GLY A 48 -2.51 0.21 7.93
CA GLY A 48 -2.90 1.58 7.57
C GLY A 48 -4.26 2.01 8.11
N MET A 49 -5.00 1.07 8.70
CA MET A 49 -6.41 1.20 9.10
C MET A 49 -6.68 0.73 10.52
N ILE A 50 -5.77 -0.04 11.13
CA ILE A 50 -5.84 -0.35 12.56
C ILE A 50 -5.64 0.92 13.39
N GLY A 51 -6.46 1.05 14.44
CA GLY A 51 -6.22 2.04 15.49
C GLY A 51 -4.89 1.77 16.21
N TYR A 52 -4.46 2.72 17.04
CA TYR A 52 -3.24 2.58 17.82
C TYR A 52 -3.31 1.34 18.73
N ASN A 53 -2.51 0.31 18.43
CA ASN A 53 -2.45 -0.95 19.18
C ASN A 53 -1.06 -1.62 19.02
N ASP A 54 -0.91 -2.83 19.57
CA ASP A 54 0.35 -3.59 19.53
C ASP A 54 0.82 -3.94 18.12
N ILE A 55 -0.13 -4.22 17.23
CA ILE A 55 0.12 -4.52 15.82
C ILE A 55 0.68 -3.26 15.14
N TRP A 56 0.07 -2.09 15.35
CA TRP A 56 0.56 -0.82 14.82
C TRP A 56 1.97 -0.51 15.33
N ARG A 57 2.21 -0.67 16.65
CA ARG A 57 3.54 -0.47 17.26
C ARG A 57 4.58 -1.43 16.68
N HIS A 58 4.18 -2.65 16.34
CA HIS A 58 5.07 -3.61 15.70
C HIS A 58 5.43 -3.19 14.27
N TYR A 59 4.46 -2.83 13.44
CA TYR A 59 4.74 -2.28 12.10
C TYR A 59 5.64 -1.04 12.18
N ARG A 60 5.36 -0.13 13.10
CA ARG A 60 6.21 1.07 13.29
C ARG A 60 7.65 0.71 13.63
N ARG A 61 7.88 -0.31 14.46
CA ARG A 61 9.22 -0.83 14.76
C ARG A 61 9.89 -1.43 13.53
N LEU A 62 9.18 -2.25 12.75
CA LEU A 62 9.69 -2.80 11.49
C LEU A 62 10.10 -1.68 10.52
N PHE A 63 9.22 -0.71 10.26
CA PHE A 63 9.54 0.42 9.38
C PHE A 63 10.74 1.24 9.87
N ASN A 64 10.79 1.57 11.17
CA ASN A 64 11.91 2.34 11.70
C ASN A 64 13.23 1.57 11.64
N ASN A 65 13.22 0.24 11.74
CA ASN A 65 14.44 -0.57 11.60
C ASN A 65 15.05 -0.45 10.21
N TRP A 66 14.21 -0.37 9.17
CA TRP A 66 14.67 -0.40 7.78
C TRP A 66 14.80 0.99 7.14
N PHE A 67 13.97 1.95 7.55
CA PHE A 67 13.88 3.27 6.92
C PHE A 67 14.36 4.43 7.81
N ASN A 68 15.31 4.19 8.71
CA ASN A 68 15.97 5.28 9.46
C ASN A 68 17.20 5.81 8.72
N ALA A 69 17.67 6.99 9.11
CA ALA A 69 18.80 7.68 8.46
C ALA A 69 20.10 6.85 8.40
N ARG A 70 20.29 5.88 9.33
CA ARG A 70 21.48 5.03 9.35
C ARG A 70 21.36 3.84 8.41
N THR A 71 20.15 3.33 8.15
CA THR A 71 19.93 2.11 7.37
C THR A 71 19.53 2.39 5.93
N VAL A 72 18.86 3.51 5.64
CA VAL A 72 18.46 3.90 4.27
C VAL A 72 19.62 3.89 3.26
N PRO A 73 20.87 4.26 3.60
CA PRO A 73 21.99 4.22 2.67
C PRO A 73 22.22 2.87 1.99
N GLN A 74 21.83 1.75 2.62
CA GLN A 74 21.93 0.41 2.02
C GLN A 74 21.09 0.25 0.75
N PHE A 75 20.10 1.12 0.53
CA PHE A 75 19.22 1.10 -0.65
C PHE A 75 19.64 2.12 -1.73
N HIS A 76 20.72 2.89 -1.53
CA HIS A 76 21.15 3.91 -2.49
C HIS A 76 21.54 3.32 -3.85
N GLU A 77 22.17 2.15 -3.88
CA GLU A 77 22.52 1.50 -5.14
C GLU A 77 21.28 1.13 -5.96
N ILE A 78 20.24 0.60 -5.30
CA ILE A 78 18.95 0.31 -5.92
C ILE A 78 18.36 1.60 -6.51
N GLN A 79 18.32 2.68 -5.73
CA GLN A 79 17.79 3.98 -6.19
C GLN A 79 18.58 4.53 -7.39
N GLN A 80 19.91 4.44 -7.38
CA GLN A 80 20.76 4.88 -8.50
C GLN A 80 20.49 4.06 -9.77
N ASN A 81 20.38 2.73 -9.65
CA ASN A 81 20.10 1.85 -10.78
C ASN A 81 18.71 2.10 -11.37
N GLN A 82 17.72 2.34 -10.50
CA GLN A 82 16.35 2.70 -10.91
C GLN A 82 16.32 4.08 -11.58
N ALA A 83 17.06 5.07 -11.07
CA ALA A 83 17.20 6.38 -11.70
C ALA A 83 17.86 6.31 -13.09
N ARG A 84 18.94 5.54 -13.25
CA ARG A 84 19.57 5.31 -14.56
C ARG A 84 18.60 4.66 -15.55
N SER A 85 17.82 3.70 -15.08
CA SER A 85 16.81 3.01 -15.91
C SER A 85 15.66 3.94 -16.30
N LEU A 86 15.21 4.80 -15.38
CA LEU A 86 14.23 5.84 -15.65
C LEU A 86 14.73 6.81 -16.74
N LEU A 87 15.96 7.32 -16.61
CA LEU A 87 16.52 8.26 -17.60
C LEU A 87 16.56 7.65 -19.01
N ARG A 88 16.89 6.35 -19.13
CA ARG A 88 16.85 5.64 -20.42
C ARG A 88 15.43 5.57 -20.99
N ARG A 89 14.43 5.29 -20.16
CA ARG A 89 13.02 5.24 -20.62
C ARG A 89 12.48 6.63 -20.97
N LEU A 90 12.86 7.66 -20.20
CA LEU A 90 12.51 9.05 -20.51
C LEU A 90 13.11 9.55 -21.83
N LEU A 91 14.34 9.14 -22.18
CA LEU A 91 14.94 9.44 -23.50
C LEU A 91 14.18 8.80 -24.66
N THR A 92 13.49 7.68 -24.43
CA THR A 92 12.61 7.06 -25.42
C THR A 92 11.30 7.83 -25.50
N VAL A 93 10.66 8.10 -24.36
CA VAL A 93 9.39 8.84 -24.27
C VAL A 93 9.50 10.25 -24.83
N SER A 94 10.64 10.92 -24.68
CA SER A 94 10.85 12.29 -25.21
C SER A 94 10.77 12.38 -26.73
N LYS A 95 10.75 11.25 -27.45
CA LYS A 95 10.60 11.17 -28.90
C LYS A 95 9.14 11.02 -29.33
N GLU A 96 8.21 10.82 -28.40
CA GLU A 96 6.78 10.71 -28.68
C GLU A 96 6.14 12.08 -28.91
N GLU A 97 5.07 12.13 -29.69
CA GLU A 97 4.33 13.36 -30.03
C GLU A 97 3.70 14.02 -28.78
N TYR A 98 3.27 13.20 -27.81
CA TYR A 98 2.67 13.65 -26.56
C TYR A 98 3.34 12.96 -25.37
N PRO A 99 4.50 13.44 -24.89
CA PRO A 99 5.32 12.70 -23.92
C PRO A 99 4.82 12.79 -22.47
N PHE A 100 4.09 13.85 -22.11
CA PHE A 100 3.79 14.17 -20.70
C PHE A 100 2.98 13.09 -19.94
N PRO A 101 1.93 12.46 -20.50
CA PRO A 101 1.23 11.37 -19.83
C PRO A 101 2.14 10.17 -19.53
N GLN A 102 3.04 9.85 -20.45
CA GLN A 102 3.94 8.71 -20.42
C GLN A 102 5.06 8.96 -19.39
N VAL A 103 5.57 10.20 -19.30
CA VAL A 103 6.54 10.59 -18.25
C VAL A 103 6.01 10.21 -16.86
N ARG A 104 4.74 10.53 -16.56
CA ARG A 104 4.15 10.18 -15.25
C ARG A 104 4.12 8.67 -15.02
N HIS A 105 3.79 7.88 -16.04
CA HIS A 105 3.83 6.42 -15.96
C HIS A 105 5.24 5.89 -15.69
N GLU A 106 6.24 6.47 -16.32
CA GLU A 106 7.65 6.07 -16.12
C GLU A 106 8.15 6.34 -14.70
N PHE A 107 7.78 7.48 -14.12
CA PHE A 107 8.07 7.78 -12.71
C PHE A 107 7.37 6.80 -11.77
N PHE A 108 6.08 6.53 -12.00
CA PHE A 108 5.31 5.58 -11.18
C PHE A 108 5.92 4.17 -11.26
N PHE A 109 6.26 3.70 -12.45
CA PHE A 109 6.89 2.40 -12.65
C PHE A 109 8.27 2.32 -11.99
N THR A 110 9.05 3.40 -11.99
CA THR A 110 10.35 3.46 -11.30
C THR A 110 10.20 3.32 -9.79
N LEU A 111 9.24 4.03 -9.21
CA LEU A 111 8.95 3.96 -7.77
C LEU A 111 8.46 2.56 -7.39
N ALA A 112 7.56 1.99 -8.19
CA ALA A 112 7.10 0.62 -8.00
C ALA A 112 8.27 -0.37 -8.08
N SER A 113 9.09 -0.29 -9.12
CA SER A 113 10.26 -1.15 -9.30
C SER A 113 11.23 -1.05 -8.12
N THR A 114 11.45 0.17 -7.61
CA THR A 114 12.27 0.41 -6.41
C THR A 114 11.67 -0.28 -5.19
N MET A 115 10.36 -0.13 -4.94
CA MET A 115 9.70 -0.73 -3.77
C MET A 115 9.63 -2.26 -3.85
N PHE A 116 9.42 -2.83 -5.04
CA PHE A 116 9.47 -4.28 -5.24
C PHE A 116 10.87 -4.84 -4.99
N GLN A 117 11.91 -4.13 -5.43
CA GLN A 117 13.28 -4.56 -5.21
C GLN A 117 13.70 -4.42 -3.73
N VAL A 118 13.39 -3.29 -3.08
CA VAL A 118 13.68 -3.07 -1.65
C VAL A 118 12.87 -4.02 -0.76
N GLY A 119 11.58 -4.17 -1.04
CA GLY A 119 10.67 -4.95 -0.21
C GLY A 119 10.88 -6.46 -0.36
N TYR A 120 10.98 -6.94 -1.60
CA TYR A 120 10.91 -8.38 -1.93
C TYR A 120 12.17 -8.90 -2.62
N GLY A 121 13.10 -8.03 -3.05
CA GLY A 121 14.22 -8.45 -3.90
C GLY A 121 13.78 -8.78 -5.32
N TYR A 122 12.54 -8.40 -5.68
CA TYR A 122 11.94 -8.72 -6.97
C TYR A 122 12.16 -7.59 -7.97
N ARG A 123 12.64 -7.95 -9.16
CA ARG A 123 12.79 -7.01 -10.29
C ARG A 123 11.57 -7.11 -11.19
N LEU A 124 10.78 -6.03 -11.26
CA LEU A 124 9.61 -5.95 -12.15
C LEU A 124 10.04 -6.15 -13.61
N LYS A 125 9.29 -6.98 -14.34
CA LYS A 125 9.57 -7.31 -15.74
C LYS A 125 9.02 -6.28 -16.74
N GLY A 126 8.15 -5.37 -16.28
CA GLY A 126 7.51 -4.35 -17.09
C GLY A 126 6.13 -3.98 -16.55
N LEU A 127 5.40 -3.17 -17.31
CA LEU A 127 4.05 -2.70 -16.92
C LEU A 127 3.01 -3.83 -16.87
N ASN A 128 3.24 -4.93 -17.60
CA ASN A 128 2.36 -6.10 -17.60
C ASN A 128 2.77 -7.16 -16.57
N ASP A 129 3.73 -6.85 -15.69
CA ASP A 129 4.12 -7.76 -14.62
C ASP A 129 2.92 -8.01 -13.69
N PRO A 130 2.52 -9.27 -13.43
CA PRO A 130 1.35 -9.58 -12.63
C PRO A 130 1.40 -9.01 -11.21
N PHE A 131 2.59 -8.93 -10.60
CA PHE A 131 2.73 -8.38 -9.25
C PHE A 131 2.50 -6.88 -9.25
N PHE A 132 3.04 -6.18 -10.26
CA PHE A 132 2.81 -4.76 -10.44
C PHE A 132 1.33 -4.46 -10.70
N GLU A 133 0.69 -5.19 -11.60
CA GLU A 133 -0.70 -4.95 -11.97
C GLU A 133 -1.66 -5.21 -10.80
N ASN A 134 -1.48 -6.32 -10.07
CA ASN A 134 -2.29 -6.61 -8.88
C ASN A 134 -2.12 -5.52 -7.81
N ALA A 135 -0.89 -5.06 -7.57
CA ALA A 135 -0.62 -4.03 -6.57
C ALA A 135 -1.21 -2.67 -6.98
N ARG A 136 -1.05 -2.27 -8.24
CA ARG A 136 -1.63 -1.05 -8.82
C ARG A 136 -3.16 -1.08 -8.73
N GLN A 137 -3.78 -2.19 -9.12
CA GLN A 137 -5.22 -2.36 -9.08
C GLN A 137 -5.75 -2.39 -7.64
N THR A 138 -5.00 -2.99 -6.71
CA THR A 138 -5.34 -2.99 -5.27
C THR A 138 -5.40 -1.57 -4.72
N ILE A 139 -4.42 -0.71 -5.03
CA ILE A 139 -4.42 0.71 -4.60
C ILE A 139 -5.57 1.49 -5.23
N HIS A 140 -5.85 1.26 -6.52
CA HIS A 140 -6.97 1.90 -7.19
C HIS A 140 -8.31 1.53 -6.53
N ASN A 141 -8.56 0.24 -6.37
CA ASN A 141 -9.76 -0.29 -5.72
C ASN A 141 -9.90 0.21 -4.27
N PHE A 142 -8.79 0.32 -3.54
CA PHE A 142 -8.75 0.89 -2.20
C PHE A 142 -9.21 2.36 -2.21
N THR A 143 -8.69 3.17 -3.14
CA THR A 143 -9.05 4.58 -3.27
C THR A 143 -10.54 4.74 -3.60
N GLU A 144 -11.05 3.94 -4.53
CA GLU A 144 -12.47 3.93 -4.91
C GLU A 144 -13.38 3.51 -3.73
N ALA A 145 -12.99 2.50 -2.97
CA ALA A 145 -13.77 2.04 -1.81
C ALA A 145 -13.77 3.03 -0.64
N ALA A 146 -12.68 3.78 -0.48
CA ALA A 146 -12.54 4.80 0.56
C ALA A 146 -13.42 6.04 0.31
N MET A 147 -13.78 6.30 -0.95
CA MET A 147 -14.71 7.36 -1.31
C MET A 147 -16.13 7.02 -0.85
N PHE A 148 -16.62 7.75 0.15
CA PHE A 148 -17.94 7.51 0.75
C PHE A 148 -19.10 7.60 -0.26
N THR A 149 -18.93 8.35 -1.35
CA THR A 149 -19.95 8.55 -2.40
C THR A 149 -20.04 7.40 -3.39
N ASN A 150 -19.02 6.55 -3.50
CA ASN A 150 -18.94 5.56 -4.59
C ASN A 150 -19.82 4.33 -4.33
N PHE A 151 -20.21 4.09 -3.08
CA PHE A 151 -21.00 2.92 -2.70
C PHE A 151 -22.07 3.26 -1.66
N PHE A 152 -23.33 2.87 -1.91
CA PHE A 152 -24.42 3.11 -0.96
C PHE A 152 -24.20 2.45 0.41
N VAL A 153 -23.51 1.31 0.47
CA VAL A 153 -23.16 0.67 1.76
C VAL A 153 -22.27 1.57 2.63
N ASN A 154 -21.53 2.51 2.04
CA ASN A 154 -20.74 3.48 2.80
C ASN A 154 -21.60 4.54 3.49
N ILE A 155 -22.78 4.83 2.93
CA ILE A 155 -23.78 5.76 3.47
C ILE A 155 -24.75 5.04 4.41
N PHE A 156 -25.18 3.83 4.02
CA PHE A 156 -26.14 2.99 4.73
C PHE A 156 -25.51 1.62 5.06
N PRO A 157 -24.76 1.50 6.19
CA PRO A 157 -24.05 0.27 6.52
C PRO A 157 -24.94 -0.97 6.65
N MET A 158 -26.21 -0.80 7.03
CA MET A 158 -27.19 -1.89 7.14
C MET A 158 -27.38 -2.67 5.83
N MET A 159 -27.08 -2.06 4.68
CA MET A 159 -27.15 -2.71 3.36
C MET A 159 -26.24 -3.94 3.24
N ILE A 160 -25.27 -4.11 4.14
CA ILE A 160 -24.42 -5.29 4.15
C ILE A 160 -25.18 -6.60 4.37
N HIS A 161 -26.31 -6.56 5.06
CA HIS A 161 -27.13 -7.73 5.36
C HIS A 161 -28.09 -8.12 4.22
N ILE A 162 -28.21 -7.29 3.19
CA ILE A 162 -29.08 -7.57 2.03
C ILE A 162 -28.54 -8.77 1.26
N PRO A 163 -29.32 -9.80 0.92
CA PRO A 163 -28.82 -10.96 0.17
C PRO A 163 -28.19 -10.62 -1.19
N ASP A 164 -27.17 -11.39 -1.60
CA ASP A 164 -26.38 -11.14 -2.80
C ASP A 164 -27.15 -11.30 -4.12
N TRP A 165 -28.33 -11.94 -4.10
CA TRP A 165 -29.17 -12.16 -5.27
C TRP A 165 -30.11 -10.98 -5.58
N LEU A 166 -30.27 -10.02 -4.66
CA LEU A 166 -31.21 -8.91 -4.83
C LEU A 166 -30.67 -7.92 -5.87
N PRO A 167 -31.50 -7.41 -6.80
CA PRO A 167 -31.10 -6.36 -7.73
C PRO A 167 -30.49 -5.15 -7.02
N GLY A 168 -29.43 -4.58 -7.58
CA GLY A 168 -28.70 -3.45 -6.99
C GLY A 168 -27.62 -3.82 -5.97
N THR A 169 -27.37 -5.11 -5.70
CA THR A 169 -26.29 -5.57 -4.80
C THR A 169 -24.98 -5.93 -5.51
N GLY A 170 -24.82 -5.56 -6.79
CA GLY A 170 -23.62 -5.88 -7.60
C GLY A 170 -22.30 -5.42 -6.97
N TRP A 171 -22.33 -4.37 -6.14
CA TRP A 171 -21.18 -3.89 -5.37
C TRP A 171 -20.60 -4.95 -4.42
N LYS A 172 -21.39 -5.94 -3.96
CA LYS A 172 -20.88 -7.06 -3.16
C LYS A 172 -19.95 -7.97 -3.96
N ARG A 173 -20.31 -8.26 -5.21
CA ARG A 173 -19.44 -9.01 -6.14
C ARG A 173 -18.17 -8.22 -6.41
N THR A 174 -18.28 -6.92 -6.64
CA THR A 174 -17.12 -6.03 -6.77
C THR A 174 -16.21 -6.09 -5.55
N GLY A 175 -16.77 -5.99 -4.33
CA GLY A 175 -15.99 -6.06 -3.09
C GLY A 175 -15.24 -7.38 -2.91
N LYS A 176 -15.89 -8.51 -3.22
CA LYS A 176 -15.26 -9.85 -3.18
C LYS A 176 -14.15 -10.00 -4.22
N GLU A 177 -14.34 -9.50 -5.44
CA GLU A 177 -13.30 -9.53 -6.46
C GLU A 177 -12.11 -8.64 -6.08
N TRP A 178 -12.39 -7.46 -5.53
CA TRP A 178 -11.35 -6.54 -5.05
C TRP A 178 -10.56 -7.13 -3.88
N ARG A 179 -11.19 -7.91 -3.00
CA ARG A 179 -10.47 -8.70 -1.99
C ARG A 179 -9.51 -9.69 -2.64
N ARG A 180 -9.98 -10.46 -3.63
CA ARG A 180 -9.16 -11.48 -4.29
C ARG A 180 -7.94 -10.85 -4.98
N ILE A 181 -8.09 -9.67 -5.57
CA ILE A 181 -6.99 -8.89 -6.15
C ILE A 181 -6.01 -8.45 -5.07
N LYS A 182 -6.50 -7.94 -3.92
CA LYS A 182 -5.68 -7.58 -2.76
C LYS A 182 -4.87 -8.77 -2.24
N GLU A 183 -5.51 -9.92 -2.06
CA GLU A 183 -4.86 -11.16 -1.61
C GLU A 183 -3.74 -11.55 -2.56
N LYS A 184 -3.98 -11.55 -3.88
CA LYS A 184 -2.93 -11.78 -4.88
C LYS A 184 -1.77 -10.78 -4.81
N ALA A 185 -2.05 -9.51 -4.57
CA ALA A 185 -1.04 -8.47 -4.45
C ALA A 185 -0.15 -8.65 -3.20
N MET A 186 -0.69 -9.26 -2.14
CA MET A 186 0.03 -9.58 -0.91
C MET A 186 0.78 -10.91 -1.02
N ASP A 187 0.07 -11.96 -1.42
CA ASP A 187 0.58 -13.33 -1.44
C ASP A 187 1.63 -13.53 -2.53
N GLY A 188 1.39 -13.06 -3.76
CA GLY A 188 2.26 -13.36 -4.89
C GLY A 188 3.74 -12.97 -4.67
N PRO A 189 4.04 -11.70 -4.37
CA PRO A 189 5.42 -11.26 -4.12
C PRO A 189 6.03 -11.87 -2.86
N PHE A 190 5.23 -12.09 -1.82
CA PHE A 190 5.67 -12.72 -0.58
C PHE A 190 6.09 -14.17 -0.80
N GLU A 191 5.21 -14.99 -1.39
CA GLU A 191 5.48 -16.41 -1.66
C GLU A 191 6.67 -16.58 -2.61
N TRP A 192 6.80 -15.68 -3.60
CA TRP A 192 7.99 -15.65 -4.47
C TRP A 192 9.26 -15.42 -3.65
N THR A 193 9.26 -14.42 -2.76
CA THR A 193 10.42 -14.11 -1.90
C THR A 193 10.73 -15.27 -0.97
N LYS A 194 9.71 -15.86 -0.34
CA LYS A 194 9.84 -17.02 0.56
C LYS A 194 10.48 -18.20 -0.18
N ALA A 195 10.06 -18.47 -1.42
CA ALA A 195 10.67 -19.50 -2.26
C ALA A 195 12.14 -19.20 -2.60
N GLN A 196 12.49 -17.96 -2.93
CA GLN A 196 13.89 -17.57 -3.20
C GLN A 196 14.78 -17.70 -1.96
N VAL A 197 14.26 -17.35 -0.78
CA VAL A 197 14.98 -17.52 0.49
C VAL A 197 15.23 -18.99 0.77
N ALA A 198 14.21 -19.84 0.60
CA ALA A 198 14.33 -21.28 0.78
C ALA A 198 15.33 -21.91 -0.21
N ALA A 199 15.42 -21.39 -1.44
CA ALA A 199 16.37 -21.82 -2.45
C ALA A 199 17.80 -21.27 -2.25
N GLY A 200 18.01 -20.32 -1.33
CA GLY A 200 19.30 -19.64 -1.14
C GLY A 200 19.67 -18.67 -2.26
N THR A 201 18.72 -18.29 -3.12
CA THR A 201 18.93 -17.42 -4.30
C THR A 201 18.33 -16.03 -4.14
N ALA A 202 17.79 -15.69 -2.96
CA ALA A 202 17.16 -14.41 -2.71
C ALA A 202 18.15 -13.24 -2.84
N GLU A 203 17.80 -12.23 -3.66
CA GLU A 203 18.41 -10.91 -3.57
C GLU A 203 18.08 -10.28 -2.20
N TYR A 204 19.01 -9.47 -1.68
CA TYR A 204 18.82 -8.78 -0.40
C TYR A 204 17.58 -7.89 -0.43
N SER A 205 16.69 -8.08 0.55
CA SER A 205 15.43 -7.37 0.67
C SER A 205 14.90 -7.40 2.10
N ILE A 206 13.97 -6.50 2.41
CA ILE A 206 13.38 -6.39 3.76
C ILE A 206 12.62 -7.67 4.12
N VAL A 207 11.75 -8.17 3.25
CA VAL A 207 10.98 -9.41 3.51
C VAL A 207 11.92 -10.61 3.56
N GLY A 208 12.89 -10.70 2.65
CA GLY A 208 13.87 -11.79 2.66
C GLY A 208 14.67 -11.85 3.96
N ALA A 209 15.16 -10.71 4.45
CA ALA A 209 15.88 -10.62 5.72
C ALA A 209 14.98 -10.96 6.91
N LEU A 210 13.70 -10.56 6.90
CA LEU A 210 12.75 -10.88 7.96
C LEU A 210 12.36 -12.37 8.00
N LEU A 211 12.44 -13.07 6.87
CA LEU A 211 12.24 -14.52 6.80
C LEU A 211 13.42 -15.32 7.37
N GLN A 212 14.62 -14.73 7.46
CA GLN A 212 15.85 -15.37 7.95
C GLN A 212 16.09 -15.10 9.45
N GLU A 213 15.34 -15.77 10.33
CA GLU A 213 15.50 -15.75 11.80
C GLU A 213 15.68 -14.35 12.45
N HIS A 214 14.95 -13.36 11.93
CA HIS A 214 15.12 -11.98 12.39
C HIS A 214 14.47 -11.74 13.76
N LYS A 215 15.22 -11.13 14.69
CA LYS A 215 14.78 -10.86 16.08
C LYS A 215 13.40 -10.18 16.17
N LEU A 216 13.12 -9.27 15.24
CA LEU A 216 11.84 -8.54 15.20
C LEU A 216 10.61 -9.43 14.96
N VAL A 217 10.77 -10.64 14.40
CA VAL A 217 9.64 -11.55 14.12
C VAL A 217 9.82 -12.94 14.72
N SER A 218 10.99 -13.24 15.29
CA SER A 218 11.31 -14.54 15.93
C SER A 218 10.37 -14.98 17.06
N HIS A 219 9.65 -14.04 17.68
CA HIS A 219 8.70 -14.30 18.76
C HIS A 219 7.28 -14.66 18.27
N LEU A 220 7.04 -14.63 16.96
CA LEU A 220 5.73 -14.89 16.35
C LEU A 220 5.65 -16.34 15.87
N SER A 221 4.43 -16.89 15.82
CA SER A 221 4.20 -18.12 15.07
C SER A 221 4.47 -17.90 13.58
N GLU A 222 4.73 -18.97 12.84
CA GLU A 222 4.97 -18.88 11.39
C GLU A 222 3.80 -18.22 10.65
N GLU A 223 2.55 -18.62 10.97
CA GLU A 223 1.36 -18.04 10.36
C GLU A 223 1.25 -16.53 10.63
N GLU A 224 1.45 -16.11 11.88
CA GLU A 224 1.36 -14.70 12.27
C GLU A 224 2.50 -13.88 11.65
N ARG A 225 3.71 -14.44 11.58
CA ARG A 225 4.83 -13.81 10.89
C ARG A 225 4.48 -13.60 9.42
N ASP A 226 4.05 -14.63 8.73
CA ASP A 226 3.81 -14.59 7.29
C ASP A 226 2.69 -13.59 6.95
N ASN A 227 1.60 -13.59 7.72
CA ASN A 227 0.53 -12.59 7.59
C ASN A 227 1.06 -11.15 7.78
N ARG A 228 1.91 -10.91 8.78
CA ARG A 228 2.50 -9.59 9.01
C ARG A 228 3.45 -9.16 7.91
N LEU A 229 4.24 -10.08 7.36
CA LEU A 229 5.18 -9.76 6.28
C LEU A 229 4.47 -9.48 4.95
N LYS A 230 3.38 -10.21 4.66
CA LYS A 230 2.49 -9.94 3.53
C LYS A 230 1.89 -8.54 3.61
N GLU A 231 1.38 -8.14 4.77
CA GLU A 231 0.85 -6.79 4.98
C GLU A 231 1.94 -5.72 4.91
N LEU A 232 3.11 -5.95 5.55
CA LEU A 232 4.26 -5.05 5.50
C LEU A 232 4.65 -4.70 4.07
N GLY A 233 4.72 -5.70 3.20
CA GLY A 233 5.04 -5.54 1.79
C GLY A 233 4.08 -4.61 1.04
N LEU A 234 2.77 -4.76 1.26
CA LEU A 234 1.76 -3.89 0.67
C LEU A 234 1.81 -2.45 1.21
N ILE A 235 2.12 -2.28 2.50
CA ILE A 235 2.26 -0.94 3.12
C ILE A 235 3.50 -0.23 2.56
N MET A 236 4.62 -0.96 2.37
CA MET A 236 5.83 -0.40 1.75
C MET A 236 5.54 0.07 0.32
N TYR A 237 4.87 -0.76 -0.48
CA TYR A 237 4.49 -0.41 -1.85
C TYR A 237 3.57 0.83 -1.88
N SER A 238 2.48 0.82 -1.13
CA SER A 238 1.53 1.94 -1.11
C SER A 238 2.16 3.24 -0.60
N GLY A 239 2.90 3.20 0.51
CA GLY A 239 3.57 4.39 1.05
C GLY A 239 4.71 4.90 0.17
N GLY A 240 5.43 4.01 -0.52
CA GLY A 240 6.57 4.38 -1.36
C GLY A 240 6.17 4.89 -2.75
N VAL A 241 5.07 4.38 -3.31
CA VAL A 241 4.68 4.68 -4.70
C VAL A 241 3.71 5.85 -4.77
N ASP A 242 2.57 5.80 -4.07
CA ASP A 242 1.50 6.80 -4.22
C ASP A 242 1.90 8.18 -3.70
N THR A 243 2.56 8.22 -2.55
CA THR A 243 2.94 9.46 -1.87
C THR A 243 4.03 10.19 -2.65
N VAL A 244 5.02 9.46 -3.15
CA VAL A 244 6.14 10.03 -3.90
C VAL A 244 5.68 10.44 -5.30
N ALA A 245 4.81 9.66 -5.96
CA ALA A 245 4.26 10.01 -7.27
C ALA A 245 3.40 11.30 -7.23
N LYS A 246 2.60 11.49 -6.16
CA LYS A 246 1.79 12.71 -5.96
C LYS A 246 2.64 13.94 -5.65
N THR A 247 3.76 13.77 -4.94
CA THR A 247 4.67 14.88 -4.63
C THR A 247 5.56 15.24 -5.82
N SER A 248 6.04 14.25 -6.58
CA SER A 248 6.86 14.51 -7.77
C SER A 248 6.05 15.22 -8.86
N SER A 249 4.79 14.84 -9.10
CA SER A 249 3.94 15.52 -10.09
C SER A 249 3.64 16.98 -9.76
N ARG A 250 3.54 17.34 -8.46
CA ARG A 250 3.25 18.72 -8.02
C ARG A 250 4.41 19.69 -8.23
N ARG A 251 5.66 19.20 -8.26
CA ARG A 251 6.82 20.06 -8.54
C ARG A 251 6.88 20.54 -9.99
N TRP A 252 6.28 19.79 -10.93
CA TRP A 252 6.28 20.13 -12.36
C TRP A 252 5.12 21.04 -12.78
N THR A 253 4.10 21.23 -11.94
CA THR A 253 2.96 22.12 -12.24
C THR A 253 3.20 23.58 -11.80
N HIS A 254 4.34 23.87 -11.17
CA HIS A 254 4.70 25.21 -10.67
C HIS A 254 5.99 25.77 -11.30
N SER A 255 6.42 25.22 -12.43
CA SER A 255 7.54 25.67 -13.25
C SER A 255 7.08 25.85 -14.68
#